data_AF-A0A1E5KU76-F1
#
_entry.id   AF-A0A1E5KU76-F1
#
_cell.length_a   1.000
_cell.length_b   1.000
_cell.length_c   1.000
_cell.angle_alpha   90.00
_cell.angle_beta   90.00
_cell.angle_gamma   90.00
#
_symmetry.space_group_name_H-M   'P 1'
#
loop_
_entity.id
_entity.type
_entity.pdbx_description
1 polymer ?
#
loop_
_entity_poly.entity_id
_entity_poly.type
_entity_poly.pdbx_seq_one_letter_code
_entity_poly.pdbx_strand_id
1 'polypeptide(L)'
;MKIFYLMKRVFKTKKLNYKTTLFKLLKSTIAITMISIFFLFRSIFHSAKIHELKIRDSNTNNIPKVDTSGELIWVLSLLEKLFFVSSVFLLFLFIVYFFIVLQRNFLLSKESILVKKLNGGNNLSLALEFSVEQLIEILVSLFLGIMIANALVNNLVSTVNNFWLFEGLSYDSLVLLSPISIVKISLGYLSLSLLSFLLALKWIDSLKN
;
A
#
# COMPACT_ATOMS: atom_id res chain seq x y z
N MET A 1 -45.30 -14.11 0.59
CA MET A 1 -44.31 -15.08 0.05
C MET A 1 -43.18 -14.42 -0.78
N LYS A 2 -43.48 -13.56 -1.78
CA LYS A 2 -42.46 -12.85 -2.59
C LYS A 2 -41.48 -11.97 -1.80
N ILE A 3 -41.96 -11.22 -0.80
CA ILE A 3 -41.14 -10.34 0.05
C ILE A 3 -40.13 -11.13 0.90
N PHE A 4 -40.57 -12.27 1.45
CA PHE A 4 -39.68 -13.15 2.22
C PHE A 4 -38.60 -13.79 1.34
N TYR A 5 -38.95 -14.14 0.10
CA TYR A 5 -37.98 -14.67 -0.88
C TYR A 5 -36.98 -13.59 -1.33
N LEU A 6 -37.44 -12.36 -1.55
CA LEU A 6 -36.61 -11.19 -1.82
C LEU A 6 -35.69 -10.87 -0.65
N MET A 7 -36.20 -10.81 0.59
CA MET A 7 -35.36 -10.59 1.78
C MET A 7 -34.36 -11.72 1.98
N LYS A 8 -34.76 -12.99 1.84
CA LYS A 8 -33.85 -14.13 1.93
C LYS A 8 -32.77 -14.06 0.84
N ARG A 9 -33.12 -13.64 -0.38
CA ARG A 9 -32.16 -13.46 -1.48
C ARG A 9 -31.21 -12.28 -1.21
N VAL A 10 -31.71 -11.15 -0.72
CA VAL A 10 -30.93 -9.96 -0.31
C VAL A 10 -30.00 -10.27 0.86
N PHE A 11 -30.45 -11.02 1.86
CA PHE A 11 -29.60 -11.46 2.97
C PHE A 11 -28.55 -12.46 2.51
N LYS A 12 -28.91 -13.40 1.61
CA LYS A 12 -27.98 -14.39 1.08
C LYS A 12 -26.92 -13.74 0.19
N THR A 13 -27.29 -12.75 -0.65
CA THR A 13 -26.33 -11.96 -1.44
C THR A 13 -25.50 -11.03 -0.57
N LYS A 14 -26.06 -10.36 0.44
CA LYS A 14 -25.28 -9.57 1.42
C LYS A 14 -24.24 -10.44 2.13
N LYS A 15 -24.61 -11.62 2.64
CA LYS A 15 -23.71 -12.54 3.36
C LYS A 15 -22.59 -13.10 2.47
N LEU A 16 -22.88 -13.34 1.19
CA LEU A 16 -21.87 -13.76 0.20
C LEU A 16 -20.92 -12.60 -0.14
N ASN A 17 -21.45 -11.38 -0.28
CA ASN A 17 -20.66 -10.17 -0.52
C ASN A 17 -19.67 -9.90 0.63
N TYR A 18 -20.08 -10.02 1.89
CA TYR A 18 -19.16 -9.80 3.03
C TYR A 18 -17.94 -10.73 3.01
N LYS A 19 -18.14 -12.03 2.73
CA LYS A 19 -17.02 -12.98 2.63
C LYS A 19 -16.08 -12.63 1.49
N THR A 20 -16.63 -12.29 0.32
CA THR A 20 -15.80 -11.90 -0.83
C THR A 20 -15.04 -10.60 -0.59
N THR A 21 -15.66 -9.60 0.04
CA THR A 21 -15.00 -8.32 0.38
C THR A 21 -13.90 -8.54 1.41
N LEU A 22 -14.13 -9.36 2.44
CA LEU A 22 -13.09 -9.68 3.43
C LEU A 22 -11.90 -10.41 2.81
N PHE A 23 -12.13 -11.36 1.90
CA PHE A 23 -11.03 -12.03 1.19
C PHE A 23 -10.25 -11.09 0.27
N LYS A 24 -10.92 -10.14 -0.40
CA LYS A 24 -10.23 -9.13 -1.21
C LYS A 24 -9.37 -8.21 -0.33
N LEU A 25 -9.95 -7.69 0.76
CA LEU A 25 -9.26 -6.90 1.78
C LEU A 25 -8.03 -7.63 2.34
N LEU A 26 -8.14 -8.94 2.64
CA LEU A 26 -7.01 -9.71 3.14
C LEU A 26 -5.86 -9.77 2.11
N LYS A 27 -6.19 -10.04 0.84
CA LYS A 27 -5.19 -10.14 -0.23
C LYS A 27 -4.49 -8.80 -0.48
N SER A 28 -5.24 -7.71 -0.54
CA SER A 28 -4.68 -6.37 -0.70
C SER A 28 -3.82 -5.98 0.51
N THR A 29 -4.27 -6.30 1.73
CA THR A 29 -3.50 -6.04 2.96
C THR A 29 -2.17 -6.78 2.93
N ILE A 30 -2.16 -8.07 2.59
CA ILE A 30 -0.92 -8.87 2.48
C ILE A 30 0.03 -8.28 1.44
N ALA A 31 -0.48 -7.91 0.26
CA ALA A 31 0.35 -7.32 -0.80
C ALA A 31 0.98 -5.99 -0.34
N ILE A 32 0.21 -5.13 0.32
CA ILE A 32 0.70 -3.87 0.86
C ILE A 32 1.71 -4.11 1.98
N THR A 33 1.47 -5.06 2.89
CA THR A 33 2.43 -5.44 3.93
C THR A 33 3.78 -5.82 3.32
N MET A 34 3.79 -6.65 2.27
CA MET A 34 5.03 -7.05 1.60
C MET A 34 5.74 -5.85 0.98
N ILE A 35 5.04 -4.99 0.25
CA ILE A 35 5.61 -3.77 -0.34
C ILE A 35 6.20 -2.85 0.74
N SER A 36 5.45 -2.64 1.83
CA SER A 36 5.85 -1.82 2.96
C SER A 36 7.09 -2.37 3.65
N ILE A 37 7.22 -3.69 3.83
CA ILE A 37 8.43 -4.32 4.38
C ILE A 37 9.67 -3.96 3.55
N PHE A 38 9.59 -4.02 2.22
CA PHE A 38 10.74 -3.68 1.37
C PHE A 38 11.13 -2.20 1.48
N PHE A 39 10.15 -1.29 1.55
CA PHE A 39 10.42 0.13 1.79
C PHE A 39 11.00 0.39 3.18
N LEU A 40 10.54 -0.34 4.20
CA LEU A 40 11.07 -0.27 5.56
C LEU A 40 12.55 -0.68 5.59
N PHE A 41 12.90 -1.81 4.98
CA PHE A 41 14.29 -2.26 4.90
C PHE A 41 15.19 -1.28 4.16
N ARG A 42 14.73 -0.69 3.05
CA ARG A 42 15.46 0.38 2.37
C ARG A 42 15.82 1.52 3.34
N SER A 43 14.84 2.01 4.09
CA SER A 43 15.05 3.11 5.04
C SER A 43 16.04 2.74 6.14
N ILE A 44 15.98 1.50 6.64
CA ILE A 44 16.93 0.98 7.63
C ILE A 44 18.37 1.01 7.07
N PHE A 45 18.59 0.47 5.85
CA PHE A 45 19.92 0.47 5.24
C PHE A 45 20.43 1.87 4.91
N HIS A 46 19.54 2.77 4.50
CA HIS A 46 19.87 4.17 4.27
C HIS A 46 20.35 4.87 5.55
N SER A 47 19.62 4.68 6.66
CA SER A 47 19.97 5.25 7.96
C SER A 47 21.29 4.68 8.50
N ALA A 48 21.47 3.36 8.43
CA ALA A 48 22.72 2.70 8.81
C ALA A 48 23.93 3.23 8.01
N LYS A 49 23.76 3.46 6.71
CA LYS A 49 24.81 4.05 5.86
C LYS A 49 25.17 5.47 6.29
N ILE A 50 24.16 6.31 6.58
CA ILE A 50 24.40 7.69 7.07
C ILE A 50 25.15 7.66 8.40
N HIS A 51 24.79 6.76 9.30
CA HIS A 51 25.47 6.61 10.58
C HIS A 51 26.94 6.21 10.41
N GLU A 52 27.20 5.21 9.55
CA GLU A 52 28.57 4.75 9.30
C GLU A 52 29.44 5.82 8.64
N LEU A 53 28.86 6.66 7.76
CA LEU A 53 29.54 7.83 7.22
C LEU A 53 29.94 8.82 8.32
N LYS A 54 29.04 9.11 9.27
CA LYS A 54 29.35 9.99 10.41
C LYS A 54 30.44 9.40 11.33
N ILE A 55 30.46 8.09 11.54
CA ILE A 55 31.52 7.42 12.32
C ILE A 55 32.85 7.50 11.58
N ARG A 56 32.86 7.25 10.26
CA ARG A 56 34.07 7.37 9.43
C ARG A 56 34.64 8.78 9.48
N ASP A 57 33.81 9.79 9.30
CA ASP A 57 34.23 11.19 9.30
C ASP A 57 34.77 11.64 10.66
N SER A 58 34.20 11.14 11.77
CA SER A 58 34.66 11.48 13.13
C SER A 58 35.94 10.74 13.56
N ASN A 59 36.22 9.55 13.01
CA ASN A 59 37.43 8.75 13.33
C ASN A 59 38.66 9.09 12.48
N THR A 60 38.57 10.04 11.54
CA THR A 60 39.70 10.49 10.70
C THR A 60 40.90 11.02 11.49
N ASN A 61 40.73 11.32 12.79
CA ASN A 61 41.73 12.03 13.56
C ASN A 61 42.76 11.19 14.33
N ASN A 62 42.71 9.86 14.47
CA ASN A 62 43.76 9.22 15.32
C ASN A 62 44.13 7.72 15.20
N ILE A 63 43.60 6.87 14.31
CA ILE A 63 44.06 5.47 14.27
C ILE A 63 44.06 4.91 12.85
N PRO A 64 45.17 4.32 12.34
CA PRO A 64 45.15 3.57 11.08
C PRO A 64 44.43 2.24 11.34
N LYS A 65 43.12 2.20 11.07
CA LYS A 65 42.33 0.97 11.05
C LYS A 65 42.17 0.49 9.61
N VAL A 66 42.17 -0.84 9.46
CA VAL A 66 41.81 -1.55 8.23
C VAL A 66 40.50 -0.99 7.67
N ASP A 67 40.42 -0.77 6.37
CA ASP A 67 39.36 -0.04 5.65
C ASP A 67 38.02 -0.82 5.56
N THR A 68 37.57 -1.40 6.66
CA THR A 68 36.33 -2.21 6.74
C THR A 68 35.06 -1.36 6.66
N SER A 69 35.15 -0.06 6.97
CA SER A 69 34.01 0.86 6.89
C SER A 69 33.65 1.20 5.44
N GLY A 70 34.63 1.29 4.53
CA GLY A 70 34.39 1.51 3.10
C GLY A 70 33.61 0.37 2.43
N GLU A 71 34.00 -0.88 2.71
CA GLU A 71 33.30 -2.07 2.22
C GLU A 71 31.87 -2.15 2.79
N LEU A 72 31.68 -1.84 4.07
CA LEU A 72 30.37 -1.84 4.70
C LEU A 72 29.43 -0.77 4.12
N ILE A 73 29.93 0.45 3.90
CA ILE A 73 29.17 1.52 3.24
C ILE A 73 28.74 1.09 1.83
N TRP A 74 29.62 0.40 1.09
CA TRP A 74 29.31 -0.12 -0.24
C TRP A 74 28.21 -1.19 -0.19
N VAL A 75 28.29 -2.16 0.73
CA VAL A 75 27.27 -3.20 0.92
C VAL A 75 25.93 -2.58 1.32
N LEU A 76 25.90 -1.65 2.27
CA LEU A 76 24.68 -0.96 2.69
C LEU A 76 24.04 -0.16 1.53
N SER A 77 24.86 0.50 0.70
CA SER A 77 24.41 1.21 -0.49
C SER A 77 23.82 0.27 -1.56
N LEU A 78 24.43 -0.89 -1.77
CA LEU A 78 23.94 -1.93 -2.67
C LEU A 78 22.57 -2.46 -2.21
N LEU A 79 22.46 -2.79 -0.91
CA LEU A 79 21.22 -3.27 -0.31
C LEU A 79 20.11 -2.21 -0.39
N GLU A 80 20.40 -0.95 -0.05
CA GLU A 80 19.43 0.15 -0.16
C GLU A 80 18.86 0.24 -1.59
N LYS A 81 19.72 0.22 -2.61
CA LYS A 81 19.29 0.30 -4.02
C LYS A 81 18.47 -0.93 -4.42
N LEU A 82 18.89 -2.13 -4.02
CA LEU A 82 18.18 -3.37 -4.33
C LEU A 82 16.77 -3.35 -3.74
N PHE A 83 16.64 -3.05 -2.45
CA PHE A 83 15.33 -2.96 -1.79
C PHE A 83 14.44 -1.86 -2.38
N PHE A 84 15.01 -0.73 -2.82
CA PHE A 84 14.27 0.32 -3.53
C PHE A 84 13.75 -0.14 -4.89
N VAL A 85 14.59 -0.76 -5.73
CA VAL A 85 14.18 -1.23 -7.05
C VAL A 85 13.11 -2.32 -6.91
N SER A 86 13.29 -3.26 -5.98
CA SER A 86 12.30 -4.30 -5.69
C SER A 86 10.99 -3.72 -5.17
N SER A 87 11.01 -2.72 -4.28
CA SER A 87 9.79 -2.12 -3.75
C SER A 87 9.01 -1.35 -4.81
N VAL A 88 9.70 -0.61 -5.70
CA VAL A 88 9.07 0.08 -6.84
C VAL A 88 8.47 -0.91 -7.82
N PHE A 89 9.16 -2.01 -8.12
CA PHE A 89 8.64 -3.06 -8.99
C PHE A 89 7.39 -3.74 -8.42
N LEU A 90 7.40 -4.09 -7.13
CA LEU A 90 6.23 -4.66 -6.45
C LEU A 90 5.05 -3.68 -6.41
N LEU A 91 5.33 -2.39 -6.20
CA LEU A 91 4.32 -1.34 -6.26
C LEU A 91 3.68 -1.24 -7.65
N PHE A 92 4.50 -1.30 -8.72
CA PHE A 92 4.00 -1.29 -10.08
C PHE A 92 3.09 -2.50 -10.37
N LEU A 93 3.50 -3.71 -9.97
CA LEU A 93 2.67 -4.91 -10.11
C LEU A 93 1.35 -4.78 -9.33
N PHE A 94 1.39 -4.19 -8.14
CA PHE A 94 0.19 -3.95 -7.34
C PHE A 94 -0.76 -2.96 -8.02
N ILE A 95 -0.25 -1.89 -8.64
CA ILE A 95 -1.06 -0.93 -9.42
C ILE A 95 -1.75 -1.63 -10.60
N VAL A 96 -1.01 -2.48 -11.34
CA VAL A 96 -1.58 -3.25 -12.47
C VAL A 96 -2.66 -4.21 -11.98
N TYR A 97 -2.39 -4.95 -10.90
CA TYR A 97 -3.38 -5.83 -10.28
C TYR A 97 -4.64 -5.06 -9.84
N PHE A 98 -4.45 -3.92 -9.18
CA PHE A 98 -5.53 -3.06 -8.72
C PHE A 98 -6.41 -2.59 -9.89
N PHE A 99 -5.79 -2.16 -10.99
CA PHE A 99 -6.51 -1.76 -12.20
C PHE A 99 -7.37 -2.90 -12.78
N ILE A 100 -6.83 -4.11 -12.86
CA ILE A 100 -7.57 -5.29 -13.33
C ILE A 100 -8.77 -5.58 -12.41
N VAL A 101 -8.58 -5.51 -11.09
CA VAL A 101 -9.66 -5.72 -10.11
C VAL A 101 -10.74 -4.67 -10.26
N LEU A 102 -10.36 -3.41 -10.48
CA LEU A 102 -11.30 -2.32 -10.67
C LEU A 102 -12.15 -2.50 -11.93
N GLN A 103 -11.52 -2.83 -13.06
CA GLN A 103 -12.24 -3.12 -14.30
C GLN A 103 -13.22 -4.27 -14.13
N ARG A 104 -12.79 -5.35 -13.47
CA ARG A 104 -13.66 -6.50 -13.19
C ARG A 104 -14.82 -6.13 -12.28
N ASN A 105 -14.59 -5.36 -11.22
CA ASN A 105 -15.65 -4.92 -10.31
C ASN A 105 -16.68 -4.06 -11.03
N PHE A 106 -16.25 -3.20 -11.96
CA PHE A 106 -17.17 -2.42 -12.79
C PHE A 106 -17.99 -3.31 -13.73
N LEU A 107 -17.38 -4.29 -14.41
CA LEU A 107 -18.12 -5.20 -15.28
C LEU A 107 -19.23 -5.93 -14.52
N LEU A 108 -18.95 -6.31 -13.26
CA LEU A 108 -19.94 -6.95 -12.38
C LEU A 108 -21.03 -5.99 -11.89
N SER A 109 -20.73 -4.69 -11.73
CA SER A 109 -21.71 -3.68 -11.33
C SER A 109 -22.41 -3.00 -12.51
N LYS A 110 -22.03 -3.31 -13.76
CA LYS A 110 -22.55 -2.66 -14.97
C LYS A 110 -24.08 -2.69 -15.04
N GLU A 111 -24.69 -3.83 -14.79
CA GLU A 111 -26.16 -3.98 -14.83
C GLU A 111 -26.86 -3.09 -13.80
N SER A 112 -26.34 -3.04 -12.57
CA SER A 112 -26.95 -2.25 -11.50
C SER A 112 -26.77 -0.74 -11.74
N ILE A 113 -25.62 -0.32 -12.26
CA ILE A 113 -25.35 1.06 -12.67
C ILE A 113 -26.27 1.47 -13.81
N LEU A 114 -26.48 0.60 -14.80
CA LEU A 114 -27.33 0.86 -15.95
C LEU A 114 -28.81 1.02 -15.53
N VAL A 115 -29.31 0.15 -14.64
CA VAL A 115 -30.66 0.30 -14.06
C VAL A 115 -30.81 1.63 -13.31
N LYS A 116 -29.83 2.01 -12.49
CA LYS A 116 -29.87 3.30 -11.78
C LYS A 116 -29.82 4.50 -12.73
N LYS A 117 -29.06 4.40 -13.82
CA LYS A 117 -28.98 5.43 -14.87
C LYS A 117 -30.31 5.56 -15.62
N LEU A 118 -30.96 4.45 -15.97
CA LEU A 118 -32.30 4.44 -16.59
C LEU A 118 -33.37 5.05 -15.68
N ASN A 119 -33.22 4.91 -14.36
CA ASN A 119 -34.08 5.54 -13.36
C ASN A 119 -33.76 7.04 -13.12
N GLY A 120 -32.97 7.68 -13.99
CA GLY A 120 -32.63 9.11 -13.89
C GLY A 120 -31.42 9.43 -13.01
N GLY A 121 -30.63 8.43 -12.62
CA GLY A 121 -29.42 8.64 -11.83
C GLY A 121 -28.38 9.49 -12.57
N ASN A 122 -27.83 10.50 -11.90
CA ASN A 122 -26.75 11.33 -12.45
C ASN A 122 -25.46 10.51 -12.58
N ASN A 123 -24.77 10.63 -13.72
CA ASN A 123 -23.49 9.96 -13.97
C ASN A 123 -22.47 10.25 -12.87
N LEU A 124 -22.46 11.48 -12.35
CA LEU A 124 -21.51 11.91 -11.32
C LEU A 124 -21.79 11.23 -9.97
N SER A 125 -23.07 11.09 -9.58
CA SER A 125 -23.43 10.36 -8.36
C SER A 125 -23.16 8.86 -8.48
N LEU A 126 -23.35 8.27 -9.67
CA LEU A 126 -23.08 6.85 -9.90
C LEU A 126 -21.57 6.53 -9.90
N ALA A 127 -20.76 7.42 -10.50
CA ALA A 127 -19.30 7.32 -10.45
C ALA A 127 -18.79 7.46 -9.01
N LEU A 128 -19.34 8.40 -8.24
CA LEU A 128 -19.02 8.58 -6.83
C LEU A 128 -19.36 7.32 -6.03
N GLU A 129 -20.58 6.79 -6.13
CA GLU A 129 -21.01 5.60 -5.40
C GLU A 129 -20.09 4.40 -5.67
N PHE A 130 -19.74 4.16 -6.93
CA PHE A 130 -18.81 3.09 -7.31
C PHE A 130 -17.38 3.32 -6.80
N SER A 131 -16.87 4.55 -6.92
CA SER A 131 -15.49 4.89 -6.52
C SER A 131 -15.29 4.90 -5.01
N VAL A 132 -16.30 5.31 -4.22
CA VAL A 132 -16.24 5.34 -2.74
C VAL A 132 -16.07 3.94 -2.16
N GLU A 133 -16.76 2.94 -2.69
CA GLU A 133 -16.60 1.55 -2.25
C GLU A 133 -15.16 1.04 -2.47
N GLN A 134 -14.58 1.32 -3.64
CA GLN A 134 -13.19 0.95 -3.94
C GLN A 134 -12.19 1.72 -3.06
N LEU A 135 -12.45 3.00 -2.82
CA LEU A 135 -11.65 3.89 -1.98
C LEU A 135 -11.50 3.36 -0.55
N ILE A 136 -12.61 2.98 0.07
CA ILE A 136 -12.62 2.48 1.44
C ILE A 136 -11.80 1.18 1.53
N GLU A 137 -11.95 0.28 0.56
CA GLU A 137 -11.22 -1.00 0.53
C GLU A 137 -9.71 -0.79 0.49
N ILE A 138 -9.25 0.15 -0.35
CA ILE A 138 -7.83 0.50 -0.49
C ILE A 138 -7.29 1.14 0.77
N LEU A 139 -7.99 2.15 1.32
CA LEU A 139 -7.54 2.89 2.50
C LEU A 139 -7.40 1.98 3.72
N VAL A 140 -8.36 1.07 3.92
CA VAL A 140 -8.31 0.09 5.01
C VAL A 140 -7.14 -0.88 4.83
N SER A 141 -6.98 -1.41 3.61
CA SER A 141 -5.88 -2.35 3.30
C SER A 141 -4.51 -1.72 3.49
N LEU A 142 -4.39 -0.44 3.12
CA LEU A 142 -3.19 0.36 3.26
C LEU A 142 -2.83 0.56 4.73
N PHE A 143 -3.78 1.04 5.51
CA PHE A 143 -3.59 1.29 6.93
C PHE A 143 -3.15 0.01 7.66
N LEU A 144 -3.90 -1.08 7.47
CA LEU A 144 -3.58 -2.38 8.06
C LEU A 144 -2.23 -2.91 7.55
N GLY A 145 -1.97 -2.78 6.25
CA GLY A 145 -0.76 -3.29 5.61
C GLY A 145 0.50 -2.66 6.19
N ILE A 146 0.51 -1.34 6.36
CA ILE A 146 1.61 -0.58 6.96
C ILE A 146 1.78 -0.92 8.44
N MET A 147 0.68 -0.98 9.21
CA MET A 147 0.75 -1.32 10.63
C MET A 147 1.38 -2.71 10.85
N ILE A 148 0.95 -3.70 10.08
CA ILE A 148 1.48 -5.07 10.16
C ILE A 148 2.96 -5.09 9.75
N ALA A 149 3.33 -4.42 8.67
CA ALA A 149 4.71 -4.36 8.21
C ALA A 149 5.64 -3.76 9.27
N ASN A 150 5.21 -2.67 9.91
CA ASN A 150 5.96 -2.03 10.97
C ASN A 150 6.15 -2.97 12.18
N ALA A 151 5.07 -3.63 12.63
CA ALA A 151 5.14 -4.57 13.73
C ALA A 151 6.08 -5.75 13.43
N LEU A 152 6.03 -6.29 12.21
CA LEU A 152 6.91 -7.39 11.78
C LEU A 152 8.38 -6.96 11.74
N VAL A 153 8.69 -5.81 11.14
CA VAL A 153 10.06 -5.32 11.05
C VAL A 153 10.61 -5.01 12.45
N ASN A 154 9.83 -4.38 13.32
CA ASN A 154 10.24 -4.12 14.71
C ASN A 154 10.56 -5.42 15.48
N ASN A 155 9.73 -6.45 15.33
CA ASN A 155 9.98 -7.75 15.96
C ASN A 155 11.19 -8.48 15.38
N LEU A 156 11.40 -8.39 14.05
CA LEU A 156 12.57 -8.97 13.40
C LEU A 156 13.85 -8.28 13.86
N VAL A 157 13.85 -6.96 14.01
CA VAL A 157 15.06 -6.26 14.47
C VAL A 157 15.32 -6.49 15.95
N SER A 158 14.28 -6.51 16.79
CA SER A 158 14.45 -6.76 18.22
C SER A 158 14.99 -8.16 18.52
N THR A 159 14.64 -9.15 17.71
CA THR A 159 15.12 -10.53 17.86
C THR A 159 16.56 -10.73 17.37
N VAL A 160 17.01 -9.98 16.36
CA VAL A 160 18.37 -10.09 15.83
C VAL A 160 19.40 -9.41 16.74
N ASN A 161 18.97 -8.56 17.68
CA ASN A 161 19.80 -7.89 18.70
C ASN A 161 21.09 -7.25 18.13
N ASN A 162 21.04 -6.82 16.86
CA ASN A 162 22.17 -6.19 16.19
C ASN A 162 22.14 -4.69 16.49
N PHE A 163 23.12 -4.20 17.25
CA PHE A 163 23.26 -2.80 17.67
C PHE A 163 23.07 -1.81 16.50
N TRP A 164 23.57 -2.15 15.30
CA TRP A 164 23.51 -1.32 14.09
C TRP A 164 22.10 -1.22 13.46
N LEU A 165 21.35 -2.32 13.51
CA LEU A 165 19.95 -2.39 13.10
C LEU A 165 19.05 -1.70 14.13
N PHE A 166 19.45 -1.74 15.40
CA PHE A 166 18.74 -1.16 16.54
C PHE A 166 18.88 0.36 16.59
N GLU A 167 20.07 0.93 16.37
CA GLU A 167 20.26 2.40 16.31
C GLU A 167 19.63 3.04 15.07
N GLY A 168 19.65 2.35 13.93
CA GLY A 168 18.94 2.78 12.72
C GLY A 168 17.41 2.84 12.88
N LEU A 169 16.85 2.10 13.84
CA LEU A 169 15.42 2.10 14.18
C LEU A 169 15.07 2.92 15.42
N SER A 170 15.95 3.04 16.41
CA SER A 170 15.65 3.75 17.66
C SER A 170 15.58 5.26 17.47
N TYR A 171 16.34 5.82 16.53
CA TYR A 171 16.25 7.25 16.17
C TYR A 171 15.12 7.57 15.18
N ASP A 172 14.69 6.60 14.36
CA ASP A 172 13.81 6.83 13.18
C ASP A 172 12.52 5.98 13.12
N SER A 173 12.21 5.16 14.14
CA SER A 173 10.93 4.43 14.21
C SER A 173 9.70 5.35 14.22
N LEU A 174 9.89 6.63 14.54
CA LEU A 174 8.90 7.70 14.37
C LEU A 174 8.87 8.30 12.95
N VAL A 175 9.88 8.10 12.11
CA VAL A 175 9.96 8.65 10.74
C VAL A 175 9.14 7.84 9.73
N LEU A 176 8.96 6.55 9.98
CA LEU A 176 8.06 5.70 9.18
C LEU A 176 6.57 5.96 9.49
N LEU A 177 6.29 6.38 10.73
CA LEU A 177 5.02 7.00 11.12
C LEU A 177 5.04 8.52 10.99
N SER A 178 6.11 9.12 10.44
CA SER A 178 6.13 10.56 10.32
C SER A 178 4.95 10.95 9.45
N PRO A 179 4.23 12.02 9.81
CA PRO A 179 3.16 12.54 8.99
C PRO A 179 3.57 12.65 7.52
N ILE A 180 4.84 12.93 7.23
CA ILE A 180 5.41 13.06 5.89
C ILE A 180 5.43 11.73 5.11
N SER A 181 5.82 10.61 5.72
CA SER A 181 5.85 9.30 5.07
C SER A 181 4.43 8.79 4.80
N ILE A 182 3.53 8.97 5.76
CA ILE A 182 2.11 8.65 5.61
C ILE A 182 1.47 9.54 4.53
N VAL A 183 1.80 10.84 4.50
CA VAL A 183 1.33 11.80 3.49
C VAL A 183 1.85 11.46 2.08
N LYS A 184 3.12 11.06 1.94
CA LYS A 184 3.69 10.65 0.64
C LYS A 184 3.04 9.37 0.12
N ILE A 185 2.81 8.40 1.00
CA ILE A 185 2.12 7.17 0.64
C ILE A 185 0.65 7.49 0.30
N SER A 186 -0.06 8.24 1.15
CA SER A 186 -1.47 8.59 0.93
C SER A 186 -1.69 9.43 -0.33
N LEU A 187 -0.73 10.27 -0.74
CA LEU A 187 -0.72 10.95 -2.03
C LEU A 187 -0.75 9.98 -3.22
N GLY A 188 0.02 8.89 -3.16
CA GLY A 188 0.01 7.84 -4.18
C GLY A 188 -1.32 7.10 -4.26
N TYR A 189 -2.03 6.96 -3.14
CA TYR A 189 -3.34 6.33 -3.12
C TYR A 189 -4.49 7.30 -3.45
N LEU A 190 -4.34 8.59 -3.14
CA LEU A 190 -5.20 9.66 -3.61
C LEU A 190 -5.13 9.81 -5.13
N SER A 191 -3.95 9.67 -5.73
CA SER A 191 -3.82 9.69 -7.20
C SER A 191 -4.45 8.45 -7.83
N LEU A 192 -4.28 7.27 -7.23
CA LEU A 192 -4.96 6.03 -7.65
C LEU A 192 -6.49 6.14 -7.52
N SER A 193 -6.99 6.78 -6.46
CA SER A 193 -8.43 6.96 -6.28
C SER A 193 -9.02 7.99 -7.24
N LEU A 194 -8.30 9.09 -7.50
CA LEU A 194 -8.68 10.06 -8.51
C LEU A 194 -8.73 9.40 -9.89
N LEU A 195 -7.73 8.58 -10.22
CA LEU A 195 -7.70 7.81 -11.46
C LEU A 195 -8.89 6.84 -11.55
N SER A 196 -9.21 6.16 -10.45
CA SER A 196 -10.34 5.24 -10.36
C SER A 196 -11.69 5.93 -10.63
N PHE A 197 -11.85 7.13 -10.09
CA PHE A 197 -13.03 7.97 -10.27
C PHE A 197 -13.15 8.47 -11.71
N LEU A 198 -12.06 8.99 -12.29
CA LEU A 198 -12.03 9.46 -13.67
C LEU A 198 -12.33 8.34 -14.67
N LEU A 199 -11.80 7.14 -14.42
CA LEU A 199 -12.10 5.94 -15.22
C LEU A 199 -13.57 5.55 -15.10
N ALA A 200 -14.12 5.53 -13.88
CA ALA A 200 -15.52 5.22 -13.65
C ALA A 200 -16.45 6.23 -14.35
N LEU A 201 -16.12 7.53 -14.29
CA LEU A 201 -16.89 8.59 -14.92
C LEU A 201 -16.88 8.45 -16.45
N LYS A 202 -15.69 8.26 -17.05
CA LYS A 202 -15.54 8.01 -18.49
C LYS A 202 -16.30 6.77 -18.95
N TRP A 203 -16.29 5.70 -18.14
CA TRP A 203 -17.00 4.46 -18.45
C TRP A 203 -18.51 4.58 -18.30
N ILE A 204 -19.02 5.40 -17.37
CA ILE A 204 -20.46 5.65 -17.24
C ILE A 204 -20.95 6.56 -18.37
N ASP A 205 -20.13 7.52 -18.79
CA ASP A 205 -20.42 8.36 -19.95
C ASP A 205 -20.48 7.56 -21.24
N SER A 206 -19.62 6.57 -21.44
CA SER A 206 -19.65 5.72 -22.64
C SER A 206 -20.91 4.85 -22.75
N LEU A 207 -21.65 4.63 -21.67
CA LEU A 207 -22.97 3.96 -21.68
C LEU A 207 -24.08 4.83 -22.30
N LYS A 208 -23.80 6.05 -22.79
CA LYS A 208 -24.76 6.87 -23.56
C LYS A 208 -24.80 6.50 -25.05
N ASN A 209 -23.75 5.87 -25.57
CA ASN A 209 -23.65 5.39 -26.95
C ASN A 209 -24.04 3.91 -27.02
#